data_AF-A0A0C9TCI0-F1
#
_entry.id   AF-A0A0C9TCI0-F1
#
_cell.length_a   1.000
_cell.length_b   1.000
_cell.length_c   1.000
_cell.angle_alpha   90.00
_cell.angle_beta   90.00
_cell.angle_gamma   90.00
#
_symmetry.space_group_name_H-M   'P 1'
#
loop_
_entity.id
_entity.type
_entity.pdbx_description
1 polymer ?
#
loop_
_entity_poly.entity_id
_entity_poly.type
_entity_poly.pdbx_seq_one_letter_code
_entity_poly.pdbx_strand_id
1 'polypeptide(L)'
;SSPPIQHAHTHRLREQLASHDAAAKVEAVLHYMNKLGLNLTLFLDLLSWGDLECITNHKIQYERSGLMVSEELPSILERWYKPPRTAGSTSKRAQGARPALERFAFLCVGDVVEAELDGIKDTMHCPAEDLSTEGLTSLFIEDLLLKLSSPGFGGTPKF
;
A
#
# COMPACT_ATOMS: atom_id res chain seq x y z
N SER A 1 -4.46 -10.36 -24.47
CA SER A 1 -4.43 -11.58 -23.65
C SER A 1 -5.83 -11.96 -23.24
N SER A 2 -6.17 -13.24 -23.31
CA SER A 2 -7.38 -13.77 -22.70
C SER A 2 -7.30 -13.61 -21.17
N PRO A 3 -8.39 -13.28 -20.46
CA PRO A 3 -8.37 -13.21 -19.01
C PRO A 3 -7.98 -14.59 -18.44
N PRO A 4 -7.21 -14.62 -17.33
CA PRO A 4 -6.87 -15.86 -16.64
C PRO A 4 -8.12 -16.70 -16.37
N ILE A 5 -8.04 -18.03 -16.55
CA ILE A 5 -9.16 -18.97 -16.33
C ILE A 5 -9.78 -18.80 -14.93
N GLN A 6 -8.95 -18.40 -13.95
CA GLN A 6 -9.34 -18.13 -12.57
C GLN A 6 -10.38 -17.00 -12.47
N HIS A 7 -10.32 -15.97 -13.30
CA HIS A 7 -11.28 -14.85 -13.28
C HIS A 7 -12.68 -15.32 -13.66
N ALA A 8 -12.78 -16.08 -14.74
CA ALA A 8 -14.06 -16.64 -15.19
C ALA A 8 -14.66 -17.59 -14.15
N HIS A 9 -13.81 -18.33 -13.42
CA HIS A 9 -14.27 -19.20 -12.34
C HIS A 9 -14.82 -18.40 -11.15
N THR A 10 -14.07 -17.40 -10.66
CA THR A 10 -14.48 -16.53 -9.56
C THR A 10 -15.76 -15.77 -9.89
N HIS A 11 -15.88 -15.23 -11.10
CA HIS A 11 -17.08 -14.52 -11.55
C HIS A 11 -18.32 -15.44 -11.50
N ARG A 12 -18.21 -16.65 -12.05
CA ARG A 12 -19.29 -17.63 -12.02
C ARG A 12 -19.71 -18.00 -10.59
N LEU A 13 -18.74 -18.21 -9.70
CA LEU A 13 -19.03 -18.50 -8.29
C LEU A 13 -19.71 -17.31 -7.59
N ARG A 14 -19.32 -16.08 -7.93
CA ARG A 14 -19.97 -14.87 -7.39
C ARG A 14 -21.41 -14.73 -7.88
N GLU A 15 -21.70 -15.00 -9.15
CA GLU A 15 -23.07 -14.98 -9.68
C GLU A 15 -23.97 -16.02 -9.01
N GLN A 16 -23.40 -17.19 -8.69
CA GLN A 16 -24.11 -18.28 -8.00
C GLN A 16 -24.25 -18.04 -6.50
N LEU A 17 -23.49 -17.11 -5.92
CA LEU A 17 -23.52 -16.82 -4.49
C LEU A 17 -24.74 -15.96 -4.16
N ALA A 18 -25.82 -16.60 -3.74
CA ALA A 18 -26.97 -15.89 -3.18
C ALA A 18 -26.56 -15.06 -1.95
N SER A 19 -27.00 -13.79 -1.90
CA SER A 19 -26.58 -12.83 -0.88
C SER A 19 -26.93 -13.27 0.56
N HIS A 20 -28.00 -14.05 0.74
CA HIS A 20 -28.45 -14.52 2.05
C HIS A 20 -27.65 -15.73 2.60
N ASP A 21 -26.81 -16.38 1.79
CA ASP A 21 -26.08 -17.60 2.17
C ASP A 21 -24.56 -17.36 2.36
N ALA A 22 -24.06 -16.19 1.96
CA ALA A 22 -22.63 -15.88 2.02
C ALA A 22 -22.07 -15.96 3.45
N ALA A 23 -22.82 -15.46 4.44
CA ALA A 23 -22.38 -15.48 5.84
C ALA A 23 -22.24 -16.91 6.38
N ALA A 24 -23.23 -17.78 6.12
CA ALA A 24 -23.22 -19.17 6.57
C ALA A 24 -22.06 -19.96 5.94
N LYS A 25 -21.77 -19.75 4.65
CA LYS A 25 -20.61 -20.38 3.98
C LYS A 25 -19.29 -19.92 4.57
N VAL A 26 -19.14 -18.62 4.84
CA VAL A 26 -17.90 -18.08 5.44
C VAL A 26 -17.72 -18.63 6.86
N GLU A 27 -18.77 -18.69 7.67
CA GLU A 27 -18.73 -19.27 9.01
C GLU A 27 -18.33 -20.75 8.99
N ALA A 28 -18.87 -21.54 8.05
CA ALA A 28 -18.51 -22.94 7.89
C ALA A 28 -17.01 -23.11 7.56
N VAL A 29 -16.45 -22.25 6.70
CA VAL A 29 -15.01 -22.25 6.39
C VAL A 29 -14.17 -21.92 7.62
N LEU A 30 -14.54 -20.88 8.37
CA LEU A 30 -13.83 -20.50 9.60
C LEU A 30 -13.88 -21.62 10.66
N HIS A 31 -15.03 -22.26 10.80
CA HIS A 31 -15.19 -23.42 11.69
C HIS A 31 -14.30 -24.59 11.26
N TYR A 32 -14.21 -24.85 9.96
CA TYR A 32 -13.35 -25.90 9.42
C TYR A 32 -11.86 -25.59 9.63
N MET A 33 -11.42 -24.34 9.40
CA MET A 33 -10.06 -23.90 9.72
C MET A 33 -9.73 -24.18 11.19
N ASN A 34 -10.62 -23.79 12.11
CA ASN A 34 -10.40 -24.02 13.54
C ASN A 34 -10.25 -25.51 13.88
N LYS A 35 -11.02 -26.40 13.22
CA LYS A 35 -10.85 -27.86 13.38
C LYS A 35 -9.49 -28.37 12.92
N LEU A 36 -8.90 -27.73 11.92
CA LEU A 36 -7.57 -28.04 11.41
C LEU A 36 -6.44 -27.40 12.24
N GLY A 37 -6.78 -26.64 13.29
CA GLY A 37 -5.79 -25.87 14.06
C GLY A 37 -5.29 -24.62 13.34
N LEU A 38 -6.04 -24.14 12.34
CA LEU A 38 -5.74 -22.92 11.59
C LEU A 38 -6.74 -21.82 11.95
N ASN A 39 -6.30 -20.58 11.85
CA ASN A 39 -7.19 -19.42 11.82
C ASN A 39 -6.96 -18.63 10.52
N LEU A 40 -7.79 -17.61 10.26
CA LEU A 40 -7.70 -16.83 9.03
C LEU A 40 -6.31 -16.18 8.84
N THR A 41 -5.68 -15.71 9.92
CA THR A 41 -4.36 -15.08 9.87
C THR A 41 -3.29 -16.08 9.43
N LEU A 42 -3.23 -17.25 10.07
CA LEU A 42 -2.29 -18.32 9.70
C LEU A 42 -2.55 -18.83 8.28
N PHE A 43 -3.82 -18.99 7.91
CA PHE A 43 -4.17 -19.43 6.57
C PHE A 43 -3.68 -18.45 5.50
N LEU A 44 -3.91 -17.15 5.67
CA LEU A 44 -3.45 -16.14 4.71
C LEU A 44 -1.93 -16.07 4.64
N ASP A 45 -1.23 -16.19 5.77
CA ASP A 45 0.23 -16.20 5.82
C ASP A 45 0.82 -17.41 5.06
N LEU A 46 0.32 -18.61 5.35
CA LEU A 46 0.75 -19.87 4.71
C LEU A 46 0.38 -19.91 3.22
N LEU A 47 -0.84 -19.49 2.85
CA LEU A 47 -1.29 -19.43 1.45
C LEU A 47 -0.40 -18.52 0.61
N SER A 48 0.07 -17.42 1.20
CA SER A 48 0.98 -16.47 0.58
C SER A 48 2.39 -17.05 0.46
N TRP A 49 3.32 -16.66 1.33
CA TRP A 49 4.72 -17.07 1.26
C TRP A 49 5.31 -17.35 2.66
N GLY A 50 4.45 -17.60 3.66
CA GLY A 50 4.86 -17.83 5.04
C GLY A 50 5.51 -19.20 5.30
N ASP A 51 5.40 -20.15 4.36
CA ASP A 51 5.94 -21.50 4.52
C ASP A 51 6.45 -22.11 3.19
N LEU A 52 7.55 -22.87 3.27
CA LEU A 52 8.25 -23.42 2.11
C LEU A 52 7.48 -24.59 1.47
N GLU A 53 6.84 -25.44 2.26
CA GLU A 53 6.03 -26.55 1.75
C GLU A 53 4.79 -26.00 1.04
N CYS A 54 4.19 -24.94 1.59
CA CYS A 54 3.08 -24.22 0.95
C CYS A 54 3.49 -23.51 -0.34
N ILE A 55 4.70 -22.96 -0.41
CA ILE A 55 5.23 -22.31 -1.62
C ILE A 55 5.36 -23.30 -2.78
N THR A 56 5.85 -24.51 -2.50
CA THR A 56 6.13 -25.54 -3.51
C THR A 56 4.92 -26.40 -3.87
N ASN A 57 3.86 -26.37 -3.06
CA ASN A 57 2.63 -27.10 -3.35
C ASN A 57 1.88 -26.50 -4.56
N HIS A 58 1.76 -27.26 -5.65
CA HIS A 58 1.13 -26.80 -6.89
C HIS A 58 -0.32 -26.33 -6.73
N LYS A 59 -1.09 -26.94 -5.81
CA LYS A 59 -2.48 -26.52 -5.57
C LYS A 59 -2.52 -25.17 -4.87
N ILE A 60 -1.71 -24.97 -3.84
CA ILE A 60 -1.61 -23.69 -3.13
C ILE A 60 -1.08 -22.61 -4.05
N GLN A 61 -0.06 -22.92 -4.86
CA GLN A 61 0.46 -22.02 -5.89
C GLN A 61 -0.63 -21.59 -6.88
N TYR A 62 -1.45 -22.53 -7.37
CA TYR A 62 -2.54 -22.24 -8.29
C TYR A 62 -3.56 -21.25 -7.69
N GLU A 63 -4.02 -21.50 -6.46
CA GLU A 63 -4.97 -20.62 -5.75
C GLU A 63 -4.35 -19.24 -5.48
N ARG A 64 -3.11 -19.20 -4.98
CA ARG A 64 -2.36 -17.96 -4.75
C ARG A 64 -2.24 -17.14 -6.02
N SER A 65 -1.82 -17.76 -7.12
CA SER A 65 -1.70 -17.09 -8.42
C SER A 65 -3.04 -16.53 -8.87
N GLY A 66 -4.13 -17.27 -8.70
CA GLY A 66 -5.49 -16.80 -8.99
C GLY A 66 -5.87 -15.55 -8.18
N LEU A 67 -5.55 -15.52 -6.89
CA LEU A 67 -5.79 -14.36 -6.03
C LEU A 67 -4.95 -13.15 -6.45
N MET A 68 -3.64 -13.33 -6.69
CA MET A 68 -2.72 -12.22 -6.98
C MET A 68 -3.04 -11.47 -8.27
N VAL A 69 -3.64 -12.15 -9.25
CA VAL A 69 -4.04 -11.53 -10.52
C VAL A 69 -5.52 -11.15 -10.56
N SER A 70 -6.27 -11.39 -9.49
CA SER A 70 -7.73 -11.19 -9.45
C SER A 70 -8.13 -9.72 -9.47
N GLU A 71 -9.27 -9.42 -10.11
CA GLU A 71 -9.89 -8.08 -10.04
C GLU A 71 -10.45 -7.80 -8.63
N GLU A 72 -10.70 -8.85 -7.84
CA GLU A 72 -11.18 -8.76 -6.47
C GLU A 72 -10.16 -8.22 -5.48
N LEU A 73 -8.88 -8.59 -5.63
CA LEU A 73 -7.85 -8.28 -4.64
C LEU A 73 -7.72 -6.77 -4.39
N PRO A 74 -7.63 -5.89 -5.41
CA PRO A 74 -7.65 -4.44 -5.18
C PRO A 74 -8.86 -3.99 -4.36
N SER A 75 -10.05 -4.49 -4.70
CA SER A 75 -11.30 -4.14 -3.99
C SER A 75 -11.31 -4.64 -2.54
N ILE A 76 -10.68 -5.79 -2.25
CA ILE A 76 -10.48 -6.29 -0.89
C ILE A 76 -9.56 -5.36 -0.11
N LEU A 77 -8.41 -4.99 -0.67
CA LEU A 77 -7.44 -4.10 -0.04
C LEU A 77 -8.03 -2.71 0.24
N GLU A 78 -8.82 -2.16 -0.69
CA GLU A 78 -9.54 -0.90 -0.49
C GLU A 78 -10.53 -0.97 0.69
N ARG A 79 -11.28 -2.07 0.81
CA ARG A 79 -12.19 -2.28 1.95
C ARG A 79 -11.44 -2.49 3.26
N TRP A 80 -10.26 -3.12 3.24
CA TRP A 80 -9.41 -3.22 4.42
C TRP A 80 -8.85 -1.85 4.83
N TYR A 81 -8.44 -1.02 3.88
CA TYR A 81 -7.97 0.35 4.10
C TYR A 81 -9.09 1.27 4.60
N LYS A 82 -10.29 1.15 4.03
CA LYS A 82 -11.44 1.99 4.35
C LYS A 82 -12.71 1.14 4.46
N PRO A 83 -12.96 0.55 5.64
CA PRO A 83 -14.14 -0.27 5.85
C PRO A 83 -15.46 0.48 5.53
N PRO A 84 -16.43 -0.20 4.90
CA PRO A 84 -17.73 0.38 4.61
C PRO A 84 -18.43 0.80 5.91
N ARG A 85 -19.24 1.86 5.84
CA ARG A 85 -20.08 2.32 6.96
C ARG A 85 -21.47 1.74 6.80
N THR A 86 -22.06 1.32 7.91
CA THR A 86 -23.49 1.06 7.98
C THR A 86 -24.25 2.37 7.71
N ALA A 87 -25.28 2.30 6.87
CA ALA A 87 -26.14 3.46 6.59
C ALA A 87 -26.72 4.02 7.89
N GLY A 88 -26.67 5.34 8.05
CA GLY A 88 -27.18 6.03 9.24
C GLY A 88 -26.28 5.96 10.49
N SER A 89 -25.14 5.27 10.45
CA SER A 89 -24.25 5.19 11.61
C SER A 89 -23.44 6.48 11.81
N THR A 90 -23.58 7.08 13.00
CA THR A 90 -22.77 8.20 13.49
C THR A 90 -21.46 7.75 14.15
N SER A 91 -21.26 6.44 14.34
CA SER A 91 -20.06 5.93 15.02
C SER A 91 -18.78 6.20 14.24
N LYS A 92 -17.65 6.27 14.95
CA LYS A 92 -16.33 6.37 14.32
C LYS A 92 -16.13 5.13 13.44
N ARG A 93 -15.76 5.36 12.16
CA ARG A 93 -15.44 4.27 11.22
C ARG A 93 -14.30 3.42 11.80
N ALA A 94 -14.41 2.10 11.68
CA ALA A 94 -13.34 1.19 12.03
C ALA A 94 -12.05 1.52 11.26
N GLN A 95 -10.91 1.42 11.92
CA GLN A 95 -9.61 1.70 11.28
C GLN A 95 -9.25 0.64 10.23
N GLY A 96 -9.77 -0.59 10.37
CA GLY A 96 -9.40 -1.69 9.47
C GLY A 96 -7.88 -1.92 9.46
N ALA A 97 -7.35 -2.24 8.30
CA ALA A 97 -5.91 -2.39 8.06
C ALA A 97 -5.21 -1.07 7.70
N ARG A 98 -5.89 0.08 7.84
CA ARG A 98 -5.35 1.38 7.43
C ARG A 98 -3.93 1.67 7.92
N PRO A 99 -3.59 1.53 9.22
CA PRO A 99 -2.24 1.84 9.68
C PRO A 99 -1.17 0.93 9.07
N ALA A 100 -1.49 -0.36 8.87
CA ALA A 100 -0.57 -1.32 8.27
C ALA A 100 -0.36 -1.02 6.77
N LEU A 101 -1.44 -0.72 6.04
CA LEU A 101 -1.40 -0.41 4.61
C LEU A 101 -0.73 0.95 4.33
N GLU A 102 -0.95 1.98 5.16
CA GLU A 102 -0.24 3.26 5.03
C GLU A 102 1.26 3.10 5.25
N ARG A 103 1.66 2.33 6.29
CA ARG A 103 3.07 2.02 6.55
C ARG A 103 3.71 1.26 5.39
N PHE A 104 3.03 0.24 4.87
CA PHE A 104 3.51 -0.52 3.72
C PHE A 104 3.64 0.36 2.47
N ALA A 105 2.61 1.16 2.16
CA ALA A 105 2.64 2.08 1.02
C ALA A 105 3.79 3.09 1.13
N PHE A 106 4.09 3.59 2.33
CA PHE A 106 5.22 4.50 2.55
C PHE A 106 6.56 3.84 2.20
N LEU A 107 6.75 2.56 2.54
CA LEU A 107 7.96 1.81 2.16
C LEU A 107 8.07 1.70 0.64
N CYS A 108 6.98 1.31 -0.04
CA CYS A 108 6.98 1.20 -1.50
C CYS A 108 7.28 2.53 -2.20
N VAL A 109 6.71 3.63 -1.70
CA VAL A 109 7.00 4.97 -2.25
C VAL A 109 8.44 5.35 -1.99
N GLY A 110 9.00 5.00 -0.83
CA GLY A 110 10.43 5.18 -0.53
C GLY A 110 11.32 4.50 -1.58
N ASP A 111 11.08 3.22 -1.86
CA ASP A 111 11.84 2.45 -2.85
C ASP A 111 11.75 3.08 -4.26
N VAL A 112 10.56 3.56 -4.64
CA VAL A 112 10.36 4.24 -5.93
C VAL A 112 11.14 5.56 -5.98
N VAL A 113 11.07 6.38 -4.93
CA VAL A 113 11.79 7.66 -4.88
C VAL A 113 13.30 7.44 -4.92
N GLU A 114 13.81 6.43 -4.21
CA GLU A 114 15.23 6.07 -4.25
C GLU A 114 15.67 5.66 -5.66
N ALA A 115 14.89 4.81 -6.34
CA ALA A 115 15.18 4.41 -7.72
C ALA A 115 15.15 5.60 -8.71
N GLU A 116 14.23 6.55 -8.54
CA GLU A 116 14.15 7.76 -9.36
C GLU A 116 15.34 8.70 -9.09
N LEU A 117 15.73 8.87 -7.83
CA LEU A 117 16.91 9.67 -7.45
C LEU A 117 18.21 9.08 -8.02
N ASP A 118 18.35 7.75 -7.98
CA ASP A 118 19.47 7.06 -8.62
C ASP A 118 19.47 7.27 -10.14
N GLY A 119 18.30 7.28 -10.77
CA GLY A 119 18.15 7.51 -12.21
C GLY A 119 18.60 8.90 -12.67
N ILE A 120 18.48 9.93 -11.84
CA ILE A 120 18.86 11.32 -12.18
C ILE A 120 20.24 11.71 -11.67
N LYS A 121 20.95 10.81 -10.98
CA LYS A 121 22.25 11.05 -10.36
C LYS A 121 23.27 11.68 -11.30
N ASP A 122 23.37 11.16 -12.53
CA ASP A 122 24.34 11.64 -13.52
C ASP A 122 23.98 13.03 -14.07
N THR A 123 22.68 13.37 -14.07
CA THR A 123 22.19 14.70 -14.50
C THR A 123 22.33 15.74 -13.39
N MET A 124 22.27 15.32 -12.13
CA MET A 124 22.50 16.17 -10.96
C MET A 124 24.00 16.40 -10.67
N HIS A 125 24.89 15.92 -11.53
CA HIS A 125 26.32 16.19 -11.38
C HIS A 125 26.60 17.68 -11.62
N CYS A 126 27.02 18.37 -10.58
CA CYS A 126 27.55 19.73 -10.69
C CYS A 126 29.07 19.62 -10.92
N PRO A 127 29.61 20.07 -12.07
CA PRO A 127 31.03 20.09 -12.33
C PRO A 127 31.77 20.88 -11.24
N ALA A 128 32.96 20.43 -10.86
CA ALA A 128 33.79 21.15 -9.88
C ALA A 128 34.14 22.57 -10.33
N GLU A 129 34.16 22.82 -11.64
CA GLU A 129 34.40 24.13 -12.24
C GLU A 129 33.23 25.12 -12.03
N ASP A 130 32.01 24.61 -11.87
CA ASP A 130 30.80 25.41 -11.58
C ASP A 130 30.67 25.73 -10.09
N LEU A 131 31.53 25.15 -9.24
CA LEU A 131 31.60 25.37 -7.79
C LEU A 131 32.79 26.27 -7.46
N SER A 132 32.56 27.57 -7.26
CA SER A 132 33.60 28.47 -6.76
C SER A 132 33.59 28.55 -5.23
N THR A 133 34.78 28.50 -4.61
CA THR A 133 34.94 28.74 -3.17
C THR A 133 34.40 30.10 -2.77
N GLU A 134 34.61 31.11 -3.61
CA GLU A 134 34.08 32.45 -3.40
C GLU A 134 32.55 32.43 -3.41
N GLY A 135 31.88 31.82 -4.38
CA GLY A 135 30.42 31.72 -4.40
C GLY A 135 29.81 30.88 -3.27
N LEU A 136 30.53 29.87 -2.77
CA LEU A 136 30.09 29.05 -1.64
C LEU A 136 30.33 29.69 -0.27
N THR A 137 31.33 30.57 -0.15
CA THR A 137 31.75 31.18 1.12
C THR A 137 31.47 32.68 1.21
N SER A 138 31.08 33.32 0.11
CA SER A 138 30.68 34.74 0.08
C SER A 138 29.30 34.89 0.72
N LEU A 139 29.27 34.84 2.04
CA LEU A 139 28.17 35.36 2.83
C LEU A 139 28.56 36.76 3.25
N PHE A 140 28.08 37.76 2.53
CA PHE A 140 28.21 39.15 2.95
C PHE A 140 27.19 39.43 4.05
N ILE A 141 27.68 39.92 5.19
CA ILE A 141 26.84 40.28 6.33
C ILE A 141 25.84 41.38 5.91
N GLU A 142 26.22 42.28 4.99
CA GLU A 142 25.30 43.27 4.44
C GLU A 142 24.12 42.64 3.68
N ASP A 143 24.35 41.57 2.91
CA ASP A 143 23.30 40.86 2.18
C ASP A 143 22.36 40.08 3.11
N LEU A 144 22.91 39.51 4.19
CA LEU A 144 22.13 38.89 5.26
C LEU A 144 21.28 39.93 5.99
N LEU A 145 21.86 41.09 6.31
CA LEU A 145 21.14 42.20 6.93
C LEU A 145 20.04 42.74 6.02
N LEU A 146 20.28 42.90 4.71
CA LEU A 146 19.28 43.31 3.72
C LEU A 146 18.12 42.29 3.61
N LYS A 147 18.42 40.99 3.61
CA LYS A 147 17.37 39.95 3.58
C LYS A 147 16.57 39.89 4.87
N LEU A 148 17.19 40.11 6.04
CA LEU A 148 16.54 40.11 7.35
C LEU A 148 15.77 41.42 7.63
N SER A 149 16.18 42.53 7.04
CA SER A 149 15.50 43.84 7.12
C SER A 149 14.43 44.03 6.06
N SER A 150 14.36 43.15 5.05
CA SER A 150 13.26 43.12 4.09
C SER A 150 11.95 42.79 4.80
N PRO A 151 10.91 43.63 4.70
CA PRO A 151 9.65 43.47 5.44
C PRO A 151 8.79 42.35 4.83
N GLY A 152 9.22 41.11 5.05
CA GLY A 152 8.52 39.92 4.55
C GLY A 152 8.65 38.70 5.44
N PHE A 153 9.61 38.65 6.36
CA PHE A 153 9.81 37.49 7.24
C PHE A 153 9.03 37.54 8.56
N GLY A 154 8.25 38.59 8.79
CA GLY A 154 7.43 38.80 9.99
C GLY A 154 5.91 38.70 9.77
N GLY A 155 5.46 38.26 8.60
CA GLY A 155 4.04 38.07 8.32
C GLY A 155 3.50 36.85 9.06
N THR A 156 3.00 37.02 10.29
CA THR A 156 2.07 36.06 10.89
C THR A 156 0.94 35.78 9.88
N PRO A 157 0.67 34.52 9.51
CA PRO A 157 -0.51 34.21 8.72
C PRO A 157 -1.73 34.59 9.57
N LYS A 158 -2.51 35.58 9.13
CA LYS A 158 -3.84 35.80 9.66
C LYS A 158 -4.72 34.68 9.14
N PHE A 159 -5.04 33.74 10.03
CA PHE A 159 -6.27 32.95 9.94
C PHE A 159 -7.41 33.76 10.55
#